data_AF-A0A150XMM7-F1
#
_entry.id   AF-A0A150XMM7-F1
#
_cell.length_a   1.000
_cell.length_b   1.000
_cell.length_c   1.000
_cell.angle_alpha   90.00
_cell.angle_beta   90.00
_cell.angle_gamma   90.00
#
_symmetry.space_group_name_H-M   'P 1'
#
loop_
_entity.id
_entity.type
_entity.pdbx_description
1 polymer ?
#
loop_
_entity_poly.entity_id
_entity_poly.type
_entity_poly.pdbx_seq_one_letter_code
_entity_poly.pdbx_strand_id
1 'polypeptide(L)'
;MKNRTKYLLATLAFFALMGCKPKSPYDTSTPEKMLLSLGLVSAQPVDHNPVPYFYVKKDGVAITNFDEAGFKALDAFEAFKNAMMDTFQTKIKRSSKDKIEFYKDEKMFSTVSLSLSASLIRPQLQNRSPEDYEVISVSEPNDDGVVTIKCRMVDRETDLEVKEEDGHYLMFLKDKDYAQIQKMTKFFEKAEALFTRAASEIKNKEVTEENFEEMSNSWDNEYMDLFAELN
;
A
#
# COMPACT_ATOMS: atom_id res chain seq x y z
N MET A 1 -40.44 -5.19 -19.12
CA MET A 1 -40.15 -4.69 -17.75
C MET A 1 -38.77 -5.15 -17.23
N LYS A 2 -37.66 -4.94 -17.97
CA LYS A 2 -36.31 -5.38 -17.55
C LYS A 2 -35.29 -4.24 -17.33
N ASN A 3 -35.63 -3.00 -17.68
CA ASN A 3 -34.73 -1.85 -17.49
C ASN A 3 -35.10 -0.95 -16.31
N ARG A 4 -36.34 -0.99 -15.79
CA ARG A 4 -36.76 -0.12 -14.67
C ARG A 4 -36.09 -0.50 -13.34
N THR A 5 -35.76 -1.76 -13.12
CA THR A 5 -35.11 -2.25 -11.89
C THR A 5 -33.64 -1.84 -11.79
N LYS A 6 -32.94 -1.70 -12.93
CA LYS A 6 -31.53 -1.25 -12.94
C LYS A 6 -31.40 0.23 -12.58
N TYR A 7 -32.34 1.07 -13.02
CA TYR A 7 -32.38 2.48 -12.60
C TYR A 7 -32.80 2.67 -11.15
N LEU A 8 -33.66 1.78 -10.60
CA LEU A 8 -34.05 1.82 -9.19
C LEU A 8 -32.91 1.38 -8.24
N LEU A 9 -32.11 0.38 -8.64
CA LEU A 9 -30.91 -0.05 -7.90
C LEU A 9 -29.78 0.97 -7.98
N ALA A 10 -29.60 1.64 -9.14
CA ALA A 10 -28.63 2.72 -9.28
C ALA A 10 -29.04 3.98 -8.51
N THR A 11 -30.34 4.26 -8.34
CA THR A 11 -30.82 5.35 -7.49
C THR A 11 -30.76 5.01 -5.99
N LEU A 12 -30.97 3.75 -5.57
CA LEU A 12 -30.71 3.34 -4.18
C LEU A 12 -29.23 3.41 -3.79
N ALA A 13 -28.31 3.08 -4.71
CA ALA A 13 -26.87 3.24 -4.49
C ALA A 13 -26.45 4.72 -4.39
N PHE A 14 -27.18 5.63 -5.05
CA PHE A 14 -26.96 7.08 -4.93
C PHE A 14 -27.61 7.69 -3.67
N PHE A 15 -28.72 7.14 -3.19
CA PHE A 15 -29.35 7.58 -1.92
C PHE A 15 -28.61 7.10 -0.67
N ALA A 16 -27.70 6.14 -0.76
CA ALA A 16 -26.71 5.85 0.28
C ALA A 16 -25.60 6.92 0.38
N LEU A 17 -25.51 7.85 -0.59
CA LEU A 17 -24.51 8.93 -0.62
C LEU A 17 -25.05 10.29 -0.13
N MET A 18 -26.31 10.37 0.32
CA MET A 18 -26.81 11.54 1.03
C MET A 18 -27.45 11.13 2.36
N GLY A 19 -26.78 11.50 3.46
CA GLY A 19 -27.44 11.55 4.77
C GLY A 19 -27.04 10.48 5.78
N CYS A 20 -25.74 10.25 5.94
CA CYS A 20 -25.02 10.00 7.20
C CYS A 20 -23.64 9.48 6.81
N LYS A 21 -22.60 10.33 6.86
CA LYS A 21 -21.23 9.79 6.98
C LYS A 21 -21.30 8.86 8.21
N PRO A 22 -20.92 7.56 8.13
CA PRO A 22 -20.84 6.74 9.32
C PRO A 22 -20.03 7.53 10.34
N LYS A 23 -20.57 7.70 11.55
CA LYS A 23 -19.94 8.53 12.57
C LYS A 23 -18.51 8.02 12.73
N SER A 24 -17.53 8.88 12.45
CA SER A 24 -16.12 8.52 12.60
C SER A 24 -15.93 7.93 13.99
N PRO A 25 -15.32 6.73 14.13
CA PRO A 25 -14.98 6.21 15.45
C PRO A 25 -13.86 7.03 16.11
N TYR A 26 -13.23 7.93 15.35
CA TYR A 26 -12.14 8.80 15.77
C TYR A 26 -12.62 10.23 15.97
N ASP A 27 -12.22 10.85 17.07
CA ASP A 27 -12.45 12.27 17.31
C ASP A 27 -11.24 13.06 16.78
N THR A 28 -11.44 13.73 15.65
CA THR A 28 -10.41 14.57 15.02
C THR A 28 -10.77 16.05 15.08
N SER A 29 -11.62 16.47 16.03
CA SER A 29 -12.14 17.85 16.15
C SER A 29 -11.10 18.90 16.54
N THR A 30 -9.91 18.49 16.98
CA THR A 30 -8.76 19.35 17.29
C THR A 30 -7.49 18.66 16.81
N PRO A 31 -6.40 19.40 16.55
CA PRO A 31 -5.10 18.80 16.19
C PRO A 31 -4.65 17.70 17.17
N GLU A 32 -4.76 17.95 18.48
CA GLU A 32 -4.33 17.01 19.53
C GLU A 32 -5.15 15.73 19.50
N LYS A 33 -6.48 15.85 19.46
CA LYS A 33 -7.38 14.70 19.35
C LYS A 33 -7.16 13.90 18.06
N MET A 34 -6.79 14.55 16.94
CA MET A 34 -6.41 13.84 15.72
C MET A 34 -5.20 12.94 15.97
N LEU A 35 -4.12 13.50 16.53
CA LEU A 35 -2.91 12.72 16.86
C LEU A 35 -3.24 11.56 17.81
N LEU A 36 -3.95 11.83 18.92
CA LEU A 36 -4.30 10.81 19.90
C LEU A 36 -5.21 9.73 19.31
N SER A 37 -6.06 10.07 18.35
CA SER A 37 -6.91 9.12 17.66
C SER A 37 -6.13 8.12 16.79
N LEU A 38 -4.93 8.47 16.30
CA LEU A 38 -4.07 7.52 15.59
C LEU A 38 -3.68 6.33 16.48
N GLY A 39 -3.44 6.57 17.76
CA GLY A 39 -3.13 5.51 18.74
C GLY A 39 -4.31 4.60 19.07
N LEU A 40 -5.53 4.98 18.69
CA LEU A 40 -6.74 4.21 18.94
C LEU A 40 -7.11 3.29 17.77
N VAL A 41 -6.38 3.35 16.65
CA VAL A 41 -6.69 2.58 15.44
C VAL A 41 -6.62 1.07 15.71
N SER A 42 -5.62 0.60 16.46
CA SER A 42 -5.45 -0.81 16.80
C SER A 42 -6.57 -1.38 17.69
N ALA A 43 -7.30 -0.52 18.41
CA ALA A 43 -8.41 -0.90 19.27
C ALA A 43 -9.75 -1.05 18.53
N GLN A 44 -9.82 -0.66 17.25
CA GLN A 44 -11.01 -0.80 16.43
C GLN A 44 -11.05 -2.17 15.70
N PRO A 45 -12.24 -2.69 15.36
CA PRO A 45 -12.34 -3.87 14.49
C PRO A 45 -11.53 -3.71 13.19
N VAL A 46 -10.80 -4.77 12.81
CA VAL A 46 -9.82 -4.77 11.70
C VAL A 46 -10.46 -4.53 10.32
N ASP A 47 -11.79 -4.65 10.23
CA ASP A 47 -12.56 -4.63 8.98
C ASP A 47 -12.69 -3.25 8.33
N HIS A 48 -12.41 -2.16 9.04
CA HIS A 48 -12.42 -0.81 8.47
C HIS A 48 -11.01 -0.33 8.08
N ASN A 49 -10.87 0.23 6.87
CA ASN A 49 -9.66 0.95 6.46
C ASN A 49 -9.60 2.28 7.21
N PRO A 50 -8.58 2.53 8.06
CA PRO A 50 -8.51 3.76 8.86
C PRO A 50 -8.14 4.99 8.03
N VAL A 51 -7.48 4.82 6.88
CA VAL A 51 -6.91 5.92 6.07
C VAL A 51 -7.92 7.06 5.79
N PRO A 52 -9.17 6.79 5.35
CA PRO A 52 -10.13 7.85 5.02
C PRO A 52 -10.57 8.71 6.21
N TYR A 53 -10.29 8.30 7.45
CA TYR A 53 -10.63 9.08 8.65
C TYR A 53 -9.54 10.05 9.09
N PHE A 54 -8.32 9.85 8.60
CA PHE A 54 -7.14 10.62 9.03
C PHE A 54 -6.50 11.44 7.92
N TYR A 55 -6.92 11.24 6.67
CA TYR A 55 -6.41 11.97 5.51
C TYR A 55 -7.52 12.72 4.79
N VAL A 56 -7.18 13.89 4.25
CA VAL A 56 -8.07 14.63 3.33
C VAL A 56 -8.49 13.73 2.18
N LYS A 57 -9.72 13.91 1.68
CA LYS A 57 -10.40 12.92 0.84
C LYS A 57 -9.59 12.46 -0.37
N LYS A 58 -8.99 13.39 -1.12
CA LYS A 58 -8.18 13.10 -2.32
C LYS A 58 -6.97 12.21 -1.96
N ASP A 59 -6.29 12.54 -0.88
CA ASP A 59 -5.07 11.87 -0.45
C ASP A 59 -5.37 10.52 0.19
N GLY A 60 -6.44 10.43 0.97
CA GLY A 60 -6.92 9.17 1.53
C GLY A 60 -7.28 8.14 0.46
N VAL A 61 -7.85 8.57 -0.68
CA VAL A 61 -8.09 7.70 -1.83
C VAL A 61 -6.78 7.24 -2.47
N ALA A 62 -5.82 8.16 -2.68
CA ALA A 62 -4.53 7.81 -3.27
C ALA A 62 -3.74 6.81 -2.41
N ILE A 63 -3.72 7.01 -1.09
CA ILE A 63 -3.09 6.11 -0.12
C ILE A 63 -3.78 4.74 -0.12
N THR A 64 -5.11 4.72 -0.14
CA THR A 64 -5.87 3.45 -0.18
C THR A 64 -5.52 2.64 -1.42
N ASN A 65 -5.49 3.28 -2.59
CA ASN A 65 -5.11 2.60 -3.84
C ASN A 65 -3.66 2.10 -3.81
N PHE A 66 -2.74 2.89 -3.25
CA PHE A 66 -1.35 2.47 -3.04
C PHE A 66 -1.24 1.26 -2.13
N ASP A 67 -1.94 1.25 -0.99
CA ASP A 67 -1.91 0.12 -0.06
C ASP A 67 -2.50 -1.14 -0.71
N GLU A 68 -3.64 -1.03 -1.40
CA GLU A 68 -4.27 -2.15 -2.10
C GLU A 68 -3.38 -2.72 -3.20
N ALA A 69 -2.78 -1.88 -4.05
CA ALA A 69 -1.84 -2.33 -5.08
C ALA A 69 -0.60 -2.98 -4.45
N GLY A 70 -0.05 -2.39 -3.39
CA GLY A 70 1.09 -2.92 -2.65
C GLY A 70 0.82 -4.30 -2.04
N PHE A 71 -0.36 -4.50 -1.41
CA PHE A 71 -0.75 -5.81 -0.89
C PHE A 71 -0.83 -6.87 -2.00
N LYS A 72 -1.52 -6.56 -3.11
CA LYS A 72 -1.64 -7.51 -4.23
C LYS A 72 -0.30 -7.87 -4.86
N ALA A 73 0.58 -6.89 -5.03
CA ALA A 73 1.91 -7.13 -5.56
C ALA A 73 2.75 -8.02 -4.63
N LEU A 74 2.67 -7.80 -3.32
CA LEU A 74 3.35 -8.64 -2.32
C LEU A 74 2.79 -10.07 -2.31
N ASP A 75 1.48 -10.24 -2.37
CA ASP A 75 0.84 -11.56 -2.44
C ASP A 75 1.23 -12.29 -3.74
N ALA A 76 1.26 -11.58 -4.88
CA ALA A 76 1.69 -12.13 -6.16
C ALA A 76 3.18 -12.54 -6.13
N PHE A 77 4.04 -11.73 -5.52
CA PHE A 77 5.46 -12.04 -5.36
C PHE A 77 5.66 -13.28 -4.49
N GLU A 78 4.93 -13.41 -3.39
CA GLU A 78 4.97 -14.60 -2.54
C GLU A 78 4.45 -15.84 -3.30
N ALA A 79 3.39 -15.70 -4.10
CA ALA A 79 2.88 -16.78 -4.94
C ALA A 79 3.90 -17.23 -6.00
N PHE A 80 4.64 -16.29 -6.60
CA PHE A 80 5.75 -16.59 -7.51
C PHE A 80 6.88 -17.33 -6.79
N LYS A 81 7.31 -16.84 -5.61
CA LYS A 81 8.34 -17.51 -4.80
C LYS A 81 7.95 -18.95 -4.47
N ASN A 82 6.71 -19.17 -4.06
CA ASN A 82 6.21 -20.51 -3.75
C ASN A 82 6.21 -21.41 -5.00
N ALA A 83 5.75 -20.92 -6.15
CA ALA A 83 5.81 -21.69 -7.40
C ALA A 83 7.24 -22.08 -7.79
N MET A 84 8.19 -21.17 -7.63
CA MET A 84 9.62 -21.40 -7.87
C MET A 84 10.21 -22.43 -6.90
N MET A 85 9.90 -22.33 -5.61
CA MET A 85 10.39 -23.27 -4.59
C MET A 85 9.80 -24.67 -4.77
N ASP A 86 8.53 -24.77 -5.19
CA ASP A 86 7.85 -26.06 -5.41
C ASP A 86 8.35 -26.77 -6.67
N THR A 87 8.69 -26.02 -7.73
CA THR A 87 9.00 -26.58 -9.05
C THR A 87 10.50 -26.66 -9.34
N PHE A 88 11.25 -25.64 -8.94
CA PHE A 88 12.66 -25.44 -9.30
C PHE A 88 13.56 -25.29 -8.05
N GLN A 89 13.28 -26.06 -7.00
CA GLN A 89 13.97 -25.97 -5.71
C GLN A 89 15.51 -25.98 -5.83
N THR A 90 16.04 -26.81 -6.73
CA THR A 90 17.50 -26.97 -6.96
C THR A 90 18.15 -25.73 -7.58
N LYS A 91 17.36 -24.84 -8.19
CA LYS A 91 17.84 -23.57 -8.74
C LYS A 91 17.82 -22.44 -7.70
N ILE A 92 17.17 -22.62 -6.55
CA ILE A 92 17.07 -21.57 -5.53
C ILE A 92 18.40 -21.42 -4.79
N LYS A 93 19.01 -20.24 -4.90
CA LYS A 93 20.22 -19.88 -4.17
C LYS A 93 19.89 -19.31 -2.79
N ARG A 94 18.88 -18.43 -2.73
CA ARG A 94 18.43 -17.78 -1.48
C ARG A 94 16.99 -17.32 -1.61
N SER A 95 16.23 -17.40 -0.52
CA SER A 95 14.89 -16.82 -0.40
C SER A 95 14.75 -16.14 0.97
N SER A 96 14.24 -14.91 0.99
CA SER A 96 13.84 -14.17 2.20
C SER A 96 12.41 -13.64 2.00
N LYS A 97 11.86 -12.96 3.01
CA LYS A 97 10.51 -12.37 2.95
C LYS A 97 10.31 -11.54 1.67
N ASP A 98 11.24 -10.66 1.39
CA ASP A 98 11.22 -9.60 0.39
C ASP A 98 12.10 -9.87 -0.84
N LYS A 99 12.73 -11.05 -0.92
CA LYS A 99 13.69 -11.34 -2.01
C LYS A 99 13.72 -12.83 -2.37
N ILE A 100 13.97 -13.11 -3.65
CA ILE A 100 14.36 -14.42 -4.15
C ILE A 100 15.56 -14.29 -5.10
N GLU A 101 16.52 -15.18 -4.93
CA GLU A 101 17.72 -15.28 -5.76
C GLU A 101 17.87 -16.73 -6.25
N PHE A 102 18.01 -16.90 -7.55
CA PHE A 102 18.05 -18.23 -8.18
C PHE A 102 18.99 -18.26 -9.37
N TYR A 103 19.53 -19.44 -9.65
CA TYR A 103 20.42 -19.69 -10.78
C TYR A 103 19.63 -19.81 -12.07
N LYS A 104 20.06 -19.10 -13.13
CA LYS A 104 19.40 -19.15 -14.45
C LYS A 104 19.95 -20.24 -15.37
N ASP A 105 21.20 -20.65 -15.16
CA ASP A 105 21.87 -21.66 -15.96
C ASP A 105 22.09 -22.96 -15.18
N GLU A 106 22.19 -24.10 -15.90
CA GLU A 106 22.44 -25.41 -15.30
C GLU A 106 23.79 -25.51 -14.58
N LYS A 107 24.74 -24.64 -14.95
CA LYS A 107 26.09 -24.60 -14.39
C LYS A 107 26.15 -23.75 -13.11
N MET A 108 25.04 -23.16 -12.69
CA MET A 108 24.89 -22.31 -11.51
C MET A 108 25.88 -21.12 -11.46
N PHE A 109 26.27 -20.57 -12.61
CA PHE A 109 27.20 -19.43 -12.66
C PHE A 109 26.48 -18.08 -12.62
N SER A 110 25.29 -17.99 -13.19
CA SER A 110 24.54 -16.74 -13.31
C SER A 110 23.28 -16.75 -12.47
N THR A 111 22.96 -15.63 -11.83
CA THR A 111 21.83 -15.50 -10.91
C THR A 111 20.91 -14.35 -11.28
N VAL A 112 19.61 -14.57 -11.12
CA VAL A 112 18.58 -13.53 -11.11
C VAL A 112 18.23 -13.21 -9.65
N SER A 113 17.98 -11.94 -9.36
CA SER A 113 17.72 -11.45 -8.01
C SER A 113 16.52 -10.50 -8.02
N LEU A 114 15.34 -11.01 -7.68
CA LEU A 114 14.09 -10.23 -7.64
C LEU A 114 13.75 -9.88 -6.19
N SER A 115 13.35 -8.64 -5.96
CA SER A 115 12.95 -8.15 -4.64
C SER A 115 11.69 -7.30 -4.67
N LEU A 116 10.85 -7.42 -3.64
CA LEU A 116 9.68 -6.57 -3.49
C LEU A 116 9.42 -6.33 -2.01
N SER A 117 9.33 -5.05 -1.66
CA SER A 117 8.96 -4.58 -0.33
C SER A 117 8.11 -3.33 -0.46
N ALA A 118 7.14 -3.17 0.44
CA ALA A 118 6.30 -1.99 0.49
C ALA A 118 6.07 -1.55 1.95
N SER A 119 6.29 -0.27 2.23
CA SER A 119 5.97 0.33 3.53
C SER A 119 4.56 0.88 3.49
N LEU A 120 3.58 -0.02 3.60
CA LEU A 120 2.16 0.29 3.46
C LEU A 120 1.66 1.16 4.63
N ILE A 121 0.81 2.14 4.36
CA ILE A 121 0.38 3.15 5.34
C ILE A 121 -0.67 2.58 6.29
N ARG A 122 -1.66 1.84 5.77
CA ARG A 122 -2.70 1.21 6.58
C ARG A 122 -2.11 0.32 7.70
N PRO A 123 -1.18 -0.62 7.43
CA PRO A 123 -0.53 -1.38 8.51
C PRO A 123 0.23 -0.51 9.50
N GLN A 124 0.88 0.57 9.03
CA GLN A 124 1.58 1.49 9.93
C GLN A 124 0.62 2.21 10.89
N LEU A 125 -0.60 2.55 10.46
CA LEU A 125 -1.64 3.10 11.35
C LEU A 125 -2.18 2.04 12.31
N GLN A 126 -2.39 0.81 11.83
CA GLN A 126 -2.96 -0.27 12.63
C GLN A 126 -2.02 -0.82 13.70
N ASN A 127 -0.71 -0.66 13.53
CA ASN A 127 0.29 -1.14 14.48
C ASN A 127 0.58 -0.16 15.63
N ARG A 128 -0.23 0.89 15.77
CA ARG A 128 0.02 1.96 16.74
C ARG A 128 -0.81 1.79 18.01
N SER A 129 -0.22 2.15 19.14
CA SER A 129 -0.88 2.22 20.43
C SER A 129 -0.97 3.67 20.93
N PRO A 130 -1.83 3.97 21.91
CA PRO A 130 -1.92 5.33 22.46
C PRO A 130 -0.62 5.83 23.08
N GLU A 131 0.16 4.92 23.68
CA GLU A 131 1.47 5.19 24.27
C GLU A 131 2.54 5.56 23.23
N ASP A 132 2.32 5.28 21.93
CA ASP A 132 3.21 5.72 20.86
C ASP A 132 3.13 7.23 20.60
N TYR A 133 2.15 7.94 21.17
CA TYR A 133 1.84 9.33 20.85
C TYR A 133 1.84 10.26 22.07
N GLU A 134 2.60 11.34 21.96
CA GLU A 134 2.59 12.45 22.92
C GLU A 134 2.54 13.78 22.17
N VAL A 135 1.58 14.65 22.52
CA VAL A 135 1.56 16.02 22.02
C VAL A 135 2.55 16.86 22.82
N ILE A 136 3.46 17.54 22.14
CA ILE A 136 4.40 18.48 22.75
C ILE A 136 3.87 19.91 22.63
N SER A 137 3.48 20.31 21.42
CA SER A 137 2.89 21.63 21.16
C SER A 137 2.12 21.65 19.85
N VAL A 138 1.20 22.60 19.72
CA VAL A 138 0.40 22.84 18.51
C VAL A 138 0.58 24.30 18.10
N SER A 139 0.84 24.53 16.81
CA SER A 139 0.96 25.89 16.26
C SER A 139 -0.41 26.52 16.01
N GLU A 140 -0.44 27.84 15.91
CA GLU A 140 -1.53 28.52 15.21
C GLU A 140 -1.55 28.09 13.71
N PRO A 141 -2.72 28.13 13.05
CA PRO A 141 -2.80 27.88 11.61
C PRO A 141 -2.04 28.93 10.82
N ASN A 142 -1.30 28.50 9.80
CA ASN A 142 -0.66 29.41 8.85
C ASN A 142 -1.64 29.98 7.82
N ASP A 143 -1.15 30.78 6.87
CA ASP A 143 -1.97 31.42 5.82
C ASP A 143 -2.73 30.41 4.93
N ASP A 144 -2.24 29.16 4.85
CA ASP A 144 -2.86 28.05 4.10
C ASP A 144 -3.76 27.17 4.98
N GLY A 145 -4.04 27.60 6.22
CA GLY A 145 -4.85 26.85 7.20
C GLY A 145 -4.16 25.59 7.75
N VAL A 146 -2.84 25.49 7.64
CA VAL A 146 -2.06 24.35 8.13
C VAL A 146 -1.63 24.57 9.57
N VAL A 147 -1.89 23.57 10.40
CA VAL A 147 -1.43 23.49 11.78
C VAL A 147 -0.31 22.46 11.88
N THR A 148 0.74 22.79 12.62
CA THR A 148 1.83 21.87 12.93
C THR A 148 1.70 21.37 14.35
N ILE A 149 1.58 20.05 14.50
CA ILE A 149 1.62 19.35 15.79
C ILE A 149 3.06 18.87 15.99
N LYS A 150 3.79 19.50 16.90
CA LYS A 150 5.04 18.92 17.39
C LYS A 150 4.68 17.82 18.38
N CYS A 151 5.14 16.61 18.12
CA CYS A 151 4.77 15.43 18.89
C CYS A 151 5.92 14.45 19.02
N ARG A 152 5.84 13.56 20.01
CA ARG A 152 6.64 12.34 20.05
C ARG A 152 5.82 11.22 19.44
N MET A 153 6.37 10.59 18.41
CA MET A 153 5.84 9.38 17.78
C MET A 153 6.89 8.27 17.91
N VAL A 154 6.59 7.18 18.61
CA VAL A 154 7.49 6.01 18.74
C VAL A 154 8.88 6.43 19.23
N ASP A 155 8.92 7.16 20.35
CA ASP A 155 10.14 7.71 20.97
C ASP A 155 10.92 8.74 20.12
N ARG A 156 10.34 9.27 19.03
CA ARG A 156 10.98 10.30 18.20
C ARG A 156 10.14 11.57 18.15
N GLU A 157 10.77 12.72 18.39
CA GLU A 157 10.13 14.01 18.13
C GLU A 157 9.98 14.22 16.62
N THR A 158 8.78 14.56 16.19
CA THR A 158 8.43 14.84 14.79
C THR A 158 7.40 15.94 14.71
N ASP A 159 7.39 16.64 13.58
CA ASP A 159 6.36 17.60 13.24
C ASP A 159 5.34 16.93 12.31
N LEU A 160 4.07 17.00 12.69
CA LEU A 160 2.95 16.49 11.89
C LEU A 160 2.09 17.67 11.40
N GLU A 161 2.01 17.83 10.10
CA GLU A 161 1.19 18.86 9.46
C GLU A 161 -0.24 18.37 9.21
N VAL A 162 -1.23 19.18 9.59
CA VAL A 162 -2.65 18.87 9.50
C VAL A 162 -3.44 20.08 9.00
N LYS A 163 -4.61 19.87 8.41
CA LYS A 163 -5.54 20.93 7.98
C LYS A 163 -6.95 20.64 8.45
N GLU A 164 -7.73 21.68 8.70
CA GLU A 164 -9.15 21.54 9.00
C GLU A 164 -9.98 21.40 7.72
N GLU A 165 -10.78 20.33 7.63
CA GLU A 165 -11.75 20.09 6.56
C GLU A 165 -13.04 19.54 7.18
N ASP A 166 -14.20 20.15 6.87
CA ASP A 166 -15.51 19.76 7.42
C ASP A 166 -15.55 19.68 8.98
N GLY A 167 -14.77 20.52 9.69
CA GLY A 167 -14.69 20.49 11.16
C GLY A 167 -13.82 19.37 11.74
N HIS A 168 -12.96 18.77 10.91
CA HIS A 168 -12.02 17.71 11.26
C HIS A 168 -10.60 18.10 10.86
N TYR A 169 -9.64 17.90 11.76
CA TYR A 169 -8.23 18.01 11.44
C TYR A 169 -7.74 16.71 10.78
N LEU A 170 -7.14 16.82 9.61
CA LEU A 170 -6.71 15.70 8.78
C LEU A 170 -5.29 15.91 8.25
N MET A 171 -4.55 14.82 8.10
CA MET A 171 -3.28 14.79 7.38
C MET A 171 -3.51 14.96 5.88
N PHE A 172 -2.48 15.40 5.17
CA PHE A 172 -2.49 15.55 3.73
C PHE A 172 -1.10 15.21 3.17
N LEU A 173 -1.04 14.94 1.86
CA LEU A 173 0.19 14.70 1.15
C LEU A 173 0.66 16.00 0.51
N LYS A 174 1.96 16.27 0.61
CA LYS A 174 2.59 17.32 -0.21
C LYS A 174 2.56 16.85 -1.68
N ASP A 175 2.54 17.78 -2.63
CA ASP A 175 2.39 17.46 -4.06
C ASP A 175 3.42 16.42 -4.56
N LYS A 176 4.67 16.53 -4.07
CA LYS A 176 5.73 15.56 -4.37
C LYS A 176 5.40 14.16 -3.85
N ASP A 177 4.90 14.06 -2.62
CA ASP A 177 4.57 12.78 -1.99
C ASP A 177 3.34 12.17 -2.66
N TYR A 178 2.35 12.99 -3.03
CA TYR A 178 1.19 12.56 -3.81
C TYR A 178 1.62 11.98 -5.16
N ALA A 179 2.48 12.68 -5.91
CA ALA A 179 3.01 12.19 -7.19
C ALA A 179 3.80 10.89 -7.02
N GLN A 180 4.62 10.79 -5.96
CA GLN A 180 5.38 9.59 -5.66
C GLN A 180 4.46 8.41 -5.33
N ILE A 181 3.42 8.61 -4.52
CA ILE A 181 2.43 7.58 -4.20
C ILE A 181 1.80 7.04 -5.48
N GLN A 182 1.37 7.92 -6.39
CA GLN A 182 0.80 7.50 -7.67
C GLN A 182 1.81 6.73 -8.54
N LYS A 183 3.08 7.13 -8.55
CA LYS A 183 4.17 6.44 -9.26
C LYS A 183 4.36 5.03 -8.71
N MET A 184 4.39 4.90 -7.38
CA MET A 184 4.52 3.61 -6.70
C MET A 184 3.30 2.72 -6.89
N THR A 185 2.08 3.27 -6.91
CA THR A 185 0.87 2.50 -7.21
C THR A 185 0.98 1.81 -8.56
N LYS A 186 1.38 2.55 -9.62
CA LYS A 186 1.58 1.98 -10.96
C LYS A 186 2.68 0.93 -11.00
N PHE A 187 3.77 1.14 -10.27
CA PHE A 187 4.82 0.14 -10.13
C PHE A 187 4.28 -1.16 -9.52
N PHE A 188 3.49 -1.07 -8.44
CA PHE A 188 2.90 -2.25 -7.81
C PHE A 188 1.90 -2.96 -8.71
N GLU A 189 1.06 -2.23 -9.46
CA GLU A 189 0.14 -2.84 -10.43
C GLU A 189 0.89 -3.64 -11.52
N LYS A 190 2.02 -3.11 -12.02
CA LYS A 190 2.85 -3.82 -12.99
C LYS A 190 3.60 -5.01 -12.36
N ALA A 191 4.10 -4.85 -11.14
CA ALA A 191 4.75 -5.93 -10.40
C ALA A 191 3.77 -7.08 -10.09
N GLU A 192 2.54 -6.76 -9.69
CA GLU A 192 1.44 -7.73 -9.53
C GLU A 192 1.23 -8.52 -10.81
N ALA A 193 1.12 -7.83 -11.95
CA ALA A 193 0.91 -8.46 -13.25
C ALA A 193 2.08 -9.40 -13.64
N LEU A 194 3.32 -8.94 -13.48
CA LEU A 194 4.53 -9.73 -13.75
C LEU A 194 4.55 -11.00 -12.90
N PHE A 195 4.43 -10.87 -11.56
CA PHE A 195 4.55 -12.02 -10.68
C PHE A 195 3.36 -12.98 -10.78
N THR A 196 2.16 -12.48 -11.04
CA THR A 196 0.99 -13.31 -11.31
C THR A 196 1.16 -14.13 -12.59
N ARG A 197 1.67 -13.49 -13.66
CA ARG A 197 1.99 -14.17 -14.92
C ARG A 197 3.06 -15.22 -14.70
N ALA A 198 4.22 -14.85 -14.15
CA ALA A 198 5.34 -15.76 -13.91
C ALA A 198 4.95 -16.96 -13.04
N ALA A 199 4.20 -16.74 -11.96
CA ALA A 199 3.70 -17.83 -11.12
C ALA A 199 2.76 -18.78 -11.88
N SER A 200 1.95 -18.25 -12.80
CA SER A 200 1.03 -19.04 -13.63
C SER A 200 1.78 -19.85 -14.68
N GLU A 201 2.77 -19.27 -15.35
CA GLU A 201 3.63 -19.95 -16.33
C GLU A 201 4.33 -21.17 -15.69
N ILE A 202 4.82 -21.02 -14.46
CA ILE A 202 5.42 -22.13 -13.70
C ILE A 202 4.36 -23.20 -13.37
N LYS A 203 3.22 -22.80 -12.77
CA LYS A 203 2.16 -23.73 -12.34
C LYS A 203 1.53 -24.50 -13.50
N ASN A 204 1.44 -23.87 -14.67
CA ASN A 204 0.91 -24.48 -15.89
C ASN A 204 1.93 -25.34 -16.63
N LYS A 205 3.18 -25.45 -16.12
CA LYS A 205 4.30 -26.17 -16.75
C LYS A 205 4.70 -25.62 -18.12
N GLU A 206 4.46 -24.32 -18.34
CA GLU A 206 4.95 -23.60 -19.51
C GLU A 206 6.45 -23.30 -19.36
N VAL A 207 6.92 -23.18 -18.11
CA VAL A 207 8.34 -23.17 -17.76
C VAL A 207 8.83 -24.59 -17.49
N THR A 208 9.89 -24.99 -18.17
CA THR A 208 10.59 -26.27 -18.04
C THR A 208 12.07 -26.03 -17.78
N GLU A 209 12.82 -27.08 -17.44
CA GLU A 209 14.29 -26.97 -17.30
C GLU A 209 14.97 -26.45 -18.57
N GLU A 210 14.46 -26.83 -19.75
CA GLU A 210 15.04 -26.47 -21.04
C GLU A 210 14.89 -24.98 -21.39
N ASN A 211 13.77 -24.36 -20.99
CA ASN A 211 13.50 -22.94 -21.29
C ASN A 211 13.65 -22.02 -20.06
N PHE A 212 14.06 -22.56 -18.91
CA PHE A 212 14.14 -21.80 -17.66
C PHE A 212 15.05 -20.57 -17.77
N GLU A 213 16.19 -20.68 -18.46
CA GLU A 213 17.12 -19.58 -18.64
C GLU A 213 16.47 -18.42 -19.43
N GLU A 214 15.75 -18.74 -20.50
CA GLU A 214 15.06 -17.73 -21.32
C GLU A 214 13.95 -17.04 -20.52
N MET A 215 13.10 -17.82 -19.85
CA MET A 215 11.98 -17.31 -19.06
C MET A 215 12.46 -16.44 -17.90
N SER A 216 13.51 -16.89 -17.20
CA SER A 216 14.10 -16.11 -16.10
C SER A 216 14.75 -14.81 -16.55
N ASN A 217 15.45 -14.80 -17.69
CA ASN A 217 15.98 -13.56 -18.28
C ASN A 217 14.83 -12.61 -18.68
N SER A 218 13.71 -13.14 -19.20
CA SER A 218 12.54 -12.32 -19.53
C SER A 218 11.95 -11.66 -18.28
N TRP A 219 11.76 -12.40 -17.18
CA TRP A 219 11.25 -11.84 -15.92
C TRP A 219 12.22 -10.82 -15.32
N ASP A 220 13.53 -11.08 -15.36
CA ASP A 220 14.56 -10.17 -14.86
C ASP A 220 14.57 -8.85 -15.65
N ASN A 221 14.55 -8.92 -16.98
CA ASN A 221 14.50 -7.72 -17.82
C ASN A 221 13.23 -6.89 -17.58
N GLU A 222 12.06 -7.54 -17.56
CA GLU A 222 10.80 -6.83 -17.28
C GLU A 222 10.84 -6.19 -15.89
N TYR A 223 11.31 -6.91 -14.86
CA TYR A 223 11.48 -6.38 -13.52
C TYR A 223 12.43 -5.17 -13.48
N MET A 224 13.58 -5.24 -14.16
CA MET A 224 14.53 -4.13 -14.22
C MET A 224 13.96 -2.91 -14.94
N ASP A 225 13.13 -3.11 -15.96
CA ASP A 225 12.40 -2.02 -16.62
C ASP A 225 11.40 -1.35 -15.66
N LEU A 226 10.69 -2.13 -14.83
CA LEU A 226 9.82 -1.56 -13.78
C LEU A 226 10.59 -0.68 -12.80
N PHE A 227 11.81 -1.10 -12.41
CA PHE A 227 12.66 -0.32 -11.50
C PHE A 227 13.23 0.93 -12.16
N ALA A 228 13.54 0.88 -13.45
CA ALA A 228 14.00 2.05 -14.20
C ALA A 228 12.92 3.13 -14.22
N GLU A 229 11.64 2.75 -14.30
CA GLU A 229 10.53 3.69 -14.24
C GLU A 229 10.40 4.40 -12.89
N LEU A 230 10.89 3.82 -11.79
CA LEU A 230 10.84 4.42 -10.44
C LEU A 230 11.90 5.50 -10.19
N ASN A 231 13.00 5.47 -10.93
CA ASN A 231 14.06 6.49 -10.86
C ASN A 231 13.75 7.69 -11.79
#